data_AF-A0A4Y9Y9C7-F1
#
_entry.id   AF-A0A4Y9Y9C7-F1
#
_cell.length_a   1.000
_cell.length_b   1.000
_cell.length_c   1.000
_cell.angle_alpha   90.00
_cell.angle_beta   90.00
_cell.angle_gamma   90.00
#
_symmetry.space_group_name_H-M   'P 1'
#
loop_
_entity.id
_entity.type
_entity.pdbx_description
1 polymer ?
#
loop_
_entity_poly.entity_id
_entity_poly.type
_entity_poly.pdbx_seq_one_letter_code
_entity_poly.pdbx_strand_id
1 'polypeptide(L)'
;MKPKLLLGHIPELLEILGHVNIVHKQSVKEAKAILTWNQYYSKNPSPTASTLSSTLEDQVHSMLVYATEEQKVYRSIVNTFYELDIHQSFLHGSPEVFWLKMTTYFPGQFSDASEDPAMISADEVMHMHSFHYDLSAEEQHDSQHTGVCCAKFARDAARHMEDPAAYCIQIGVPKHTTIATLFPPPDIPTLVDTTDRYLAHVLKLASLLERHFGLP
;
A
#
# COMPACT_ATOMS: atom_id res chain seq x y z
N MET A 1 -23.13 4.34 -10.66
CA MET A 1 -22.91 5.04 -9.38
C MET A 1 -21.63 4.47 -8.80
N LYS A 2 -20.55 5.25 -8.66
CA LYS A 2 -19.31 4.75 -8.04
C LYS A 2 -19.48 4.72 -6.51
N PRO A 3 -19.02 3.67 -5.81
CA PRO A 3 -19.02 3.66 -4.35
C PRO A 3 -18.16 4.81 -3.83
N LYS A 4 -18.59 5.46 -2.75
CA LYS A 4 -17.84 6.54 -2.11
C LYS A 4 -16.85 5.95 -1.11
N LEU A 5 -15.64 6.50 -1.06
CA LEU A 5 -14.69 6.18 0.00
C LEU A 5 -15.30 6.54 1.36
N LEU A 6 -15.33 5.58 2.29
CA LEU A 6 -15.76 5.77 3.66
C LEU A 6 -14.51 5.80 4.54
N LEU A 7 -14.15 6.99 5.05
CA LEU A 7 -12.91 7.18 5.83
C LEU A 7 -12.81 6.23 7.03
N GLY A 8 -13.93 5.94 7.69
CA GLY A 8 -13.96 5.02 8.84
C GLY A 8 -13.70 3.54 8.49
N HIS A 9 -13.64 3.18 7.20
CA HIS A 9 -13.38 1.81 6.72
C HIS A 9 -12.03 1.69 5.99
N ILE A 10 -11.13 2.66 6.17
CA ILE A 10 -9.80 2.60 5.57
C ILE A 10 -9.02 1.34 6.02
N PRO A 11 -9.03 0.93 7.32
CA PRO A 11 -8.36 -0.29 7.75
C PRO A 11 -8.83 -1.55 6.99
N GLU A 12 -10.13 -1.74 6.84
CA GLU A 12 -10.69 -2.89 6.11
C GLU A 12 -10.36 -2.84 4.62
N LEU A 13 -10.35 -1.63 4.04
CA LEU A 13 -9.94 -1.44 2.65
C LEU A 13 -8.47 -1.80 2.45
N LEU A 14 -7.60 -1.41 3.38
CA LEU A 14 -6.19 -1.76 3.37
C LEU A 14 -5.98 -3.27 3.45
N GLU A 15 -6.76 -3.99 4.24
CA GLU A 15 -6.72 -5.46 4.27
C GLU A 15 -7.13 -6.08 2.92
N ILE A 16 -8.21 -5.57 2.32
CA ILE A 16 -8.63 -6.04 0.99
C ILE A 16 -7.52 -5.78 -0.04
N LEU A 17 -6.91 -4.60 -0.02
CA LEU A 17 -5.80 -4.25 -0.91
C LEU A 17 -4.57 -5.13 -0.65
N GLY A 18 -4.26 -5.44 0.60
CA GLY A 18 -3.21 -6.37 0.99
C GLY A 18 -3.42 -7.75 0.37
N HIS A 19 -4.61 -8.30 0.49
CA HIS A 19 -4.97 -9.57 -0.16
C HIS A 19 -4.88 -9.52 -1.69
N VAL A 20 -5.34 -8.43 -2.32
CA VAL A 20 -5.19 -8.25 -3.77
C VAL A 20 -3.71 -8.23 -4.17
N ASN A 21 -2.86 -7.58 -3.39
CA ASN A 21 -1.42 -7.54 -3.66
C ASN A 21 -0.75 -8.90 -3.45
N ILE A 22 -1.20 -9.72 -2.50
CA ILE A 22 -0.76 -11.11 -2.36
C ILE A 22 -1.05 -11.89 -3.64
N VAL A 23 -2.28 -11.79 -4.16
CA VAL A 23 -2.68 -12.43 -5.43
C VAL A 23 -1.83 -11.90 -6.59
N HIS A 24 -1.57 -10.59 -6.64
CA HIS A 24 -0.70 -9.98 -7.64
C HIS A 24 0.72 -10.57 -7.60
N LYS A 25 1.38 -10.55 -6.43
CA LYS A 25 2.74 -11.10 -6.25
C LYS A 25 2.82 -12.56 -6.64
N GLN A 26 1.82 -13.36 -6.24
CA GLN A 26 1.75 -14.77 -6.59
C GLN A 26 1.57 -14.97 -8.11
N SER A 27 0.66 -14.21 -8.74
CA SER A 27 0.43 -14.25 -10.18
C SER A 27 1.69 -13.89 -10.96
N VAL A 28 2.42 -12.87 -10.55
CA VAL A 28 3.70 -12.46 -11.16
C VAL A 28 4.74 -13.58 -11.03
N LYS A 29 4.81 -14.24 -9.87
CA LYS A 29 5.72 -15.37 -9.63
C LYS A 29 5.39 -16.55 -10.54
N GLU A 30 4.11 -16.91 -10.66
CA GLU A 30 3.65 -17.99 -11.54
C GLU A 30 3.89 -17.69 -13.01
N ALA A 31 3.56 -16.48 -13.46
CA ALA A 31 3.83 -16.03 -14.83
C ALA A 31 5.32 -16.13 -15.19
N LYS A 32 6.22 -15.72 -14.28
CA LYS A 32 7.68 -15.89 -14.46
C LYS A 32 8.10 -17.35 -14.54
N ALA A 33 7.52 -18.21 -13.70
CA ALA A 33 7.80 -19.64 -13.72
C ALA A 33 7.32 -20.29 -15.04
N ILE A 34 6.12 -19.95 -15.49
CA ILE A 34 5.54 -20.41 -16.76
C ILE A 34 6.45 -20.07 -17.93
N LEU A 35 6.93 -18.83 -18.04
CA LEU A 35 7.86 -18.44 -19.12
C LEU A 35 9.21 -19.15 -19.02
N THR A 36 9.72 -19.35 -17.81
CA THR A 36 10.98 -20.09 -17.58
C THR A 36 10.85 -21.54 -18.07
N TRP A 37 9.75 -22.22 -17.72
CA TRP A 37 9.47 -23.58 -18.19
C TRP A 37 9.19 -23.62 -19.69
N ASN A 38 8.48 -22.64 -20.24
CA ASN A 38 8.24 -22.53 -21.69
C ASN A 38 9.57 -22.49 -22.45
N GLN A 39 10.52 -21.65 -21.98
CA GLN A 39 11.84 -21.54 -22.58
C GLN A 39 12.64 -22.85 -22.46
N TYR A 40 12.55 -23.54 -21.32
CA TYR A 40 13.23 -24.81 -21.10
C TYR A 40 12.72 -25.91 -22.03
N TYR A 41 11.40 -26.13 -22.10
CA TYR A 41 10.79 -27.19 -22.92
C TYR A 41 10.82 -26.88 -24.42
N SER A 42 10.89 -25.60 -24.80
CA SER A 42 11.18 -25.21 -26.19
C SER A 42 12.56 -25.68 -26.65
N LYS A 43 13.53 -25.76 -25.73
CA LYS A 43 14.89 -26.27 -26.00
C LYS A 43 15.04 -27.76 -25.74
N ASN A 44 14.21 -28.32 -24.85
CA ASN A 44 14.24 -29.72 -24.43
C ASN A 44 12.83 -30.33 -24.55
N PRO A 45 12.39 -30.70 -25.77
CA PRO A 45 11.04 -31.21 -25.97
C PRO A 45 10.78 -32.47 -25.12
N SER A 46 9.65 -32.47 -24.41
CA SER A 46 9.19 -33.61 -23.60
C SER A 46 7.82 -34.06 -24.09
N PRO A 47 7.54 -35.37 -24.18
CA PRO A 47 6.22 -35.87 -24.58
C PRO A 47 5.10 -35.52 -23.58
N THR A 48 5.46 -35.14 -22.35
CA THR A 48 4.50 -34.78 -21.29
C THR A 48 4.33 -33.28 -21.09
N ALA A 49 5.09 -32.44 -21.79
CA ALA A 49 5.05 -30.99 -21.63
C ALA A 49 4.64 -30.31 -22.94
N SER A 50 3.66 -29.41 -22.86
CA SER A 50 3.27 -28.55 -23.98
C SER A 50 3.86 -27.16 -23.78
N THR A 51 4.47 -26.60 -24.82
CA THR A 51 4.89 -25.20 -24.83
C THR A 51 3.70 -24.29 -25.10
N LEU A 52 3.82 -23.03 -24.69
CA LEU A 52 2.81 -22.01 -24.96
C LEU A 52 2.72 -21.72 -26.46
N SER A 53 1.52 -21.33 -26.92
CA SER A 53 1.40 -20.63 -28.20
C SER A 53 2.07 -19.26 -28.14
N SER A 54 2.61 -18.76 -29.26
CA SER A 54 3.24 -17.42 -29.32
C SER A 54 2.33 -16.32 -28.78
N THR A 55 1.03 -16.35 -29.11
CA THR A 55 0.05 -15.36 -28.62
C THR A 55 -0.07 -15.36 -27.10
N LEU A 56 -0.04 -16.53 -26.46
CA LEU A 56 -0.14 -16.63 -25.00
C LEU A 56 1.18 -16.23 -24.33
N GLU A 57 2.32 -16.59 -24.92
CA GLU A 57 3.64 -16.15 -24.47
C GLU A 57 3.76 -14.61 -24.50
N ASP A 58 3.36 -13.98 -25.60
CA ASP A 58 3.35 -12.51 -25.74
C ASP A 58 2.43 -11.84 -24.70
N GLN A 59 1.27 -12.43 -24.42
CA GLN A 59 0.34 -11.92 -23.40
C GLN A 59 0.95 -11.99 -22.00
N VAL A 60 1.56 -13.11 -21.63
CA VAL A 60 2.21 -13.27 -20.32
C VAL A 60 3.40 -12.33 -20.18
N HIS A 61 4.22 -12.20 -21.23
CA HIS A 61 5.31 -11.22 -21.26
C HIS A 61 4.82 -9.79 -21.08
N SER A 62 3.80 -9.38 -21.85
CA SER A 62 3.25 -8.02 -21.80
C SER A 62 2.76 -7.65 -20.40
N MET A 63 2.22 -8.60 -19.62
CA MET A 63 1.76 -8.31 -18.27
C MET A 63 2.92 -8.17 -17.28
N LEU A 64 3.98 -8.98 -17.43
CA LEU A 64 5.15 -8.90 -16.56
C LEU A 64 5.96 -7.61 -16.75
N VAL A 65 5.90 -6.98 -17.93
CA VAL A 65 6.57 -5.69 -18.19
C VAL A 65 6.16 -4.62 -17.20
N TYR A 66 4.91 -4.63 -16.73
CA TYR A 66 4.36 -3.60 -15.85
C TYR A 66 4.36 -3.98 -14.36
N ALA A 67 4.65 -5.24 -14.03
CA ALA A 67 4.51 -5.77 -12.66
C ALA A 67 5.29 -4.97 -11.60
N THR A 68 6.50 -4.51 -11.91
CA THR A 68 7.30 -3.69 -10.97
C THR A 68 6.68 -2.31 -10.75
N GLU A 69 6.17 -1.67 -11.79
CA GLU A 69 5.52 -0.37 -11.67
C GLU A 69 4.16 -0.50 -10.96
N GLU A 70 3.43 -1.58 -11.22
CA GLU A 70 2.19 -1.90 -10.50
C GLU A 70 2.43 -2.12 -9.00
N GLN A 71 3.58 -2.70 -8.63
CA GLN A 71 3.97 -2.84 -7.23
C GLN A 71 4.24 -1.48 -6.56
N LYS A 72 4.91 -0.56 -7.26
CA LYS A 72 5.12 0.82 -6.77
C LYS A 72 3.81 1.58 -6.63
N VAL A 73 2.89 1.40 -7.59
CA VAL A 73 1.54 1.99 -7.53
C VAL A 73 0.78 1.45 -6.31
N TYR A 74 0.81 0.14 -6.07
CA TYR A 74 0.23 -0.45 -4.85
C TYR A 74 0.79 0.19 -3.58
N ARG A 75 2.12 0.30 -3.46
CA ARG A 75 2.72 0.92 -2.27
C ARG A 75 2.34 2.37 -2.11
N SER A 76 2.29 3.14 -3.19
CA SER A 76 1.84 4.52 -3.17
C SER A 76 0.38 4.63 -2.70
N ILE A 77 -0.51 3.76 -3.18
CA ILE A 77 -1.91 3.71 -2.74
C ILE A 77 -1.99 3.45 -1.23
N VAL A 78 -1.31 2.39 -0.75
CA VAL A 78 -1.33 2.01 0.68
C VAL A 78 -0.79 3.13 1.57
N ASN A 79 0.37 3.70 1.23
CA ASN A 79 0.97 4.79 1.99
C ASN A 79 0.07 6.03 2.02
N THR A 80 -0.59 6.36 0.91
CA THR A 80 -1.54 7.48 0.85
C THR A 80 -2.77 7.23 1.73
N PHE A 81 -3.26 5.98 1.81
CA PHE A 81 -4.32 5.61 2.75
C PHE A 81 -3.87 5.73 4.21
N TYR A 82 -2.64 5.34 4.54
CA TYR A 82 -2.09 5.55 5.88
C TYR A 82 -2.08 7.04 6.26
N GLU A 83 -1.54 7.89 5.38
CA GLU A 83 -1.50 9.34 5.60
C GLU A 83 -2.91 9.90 5.80
N LEU A 84 -3.85 9.55 4.92
CA LEU A 84 -5.24 10.01 5.02
C LEU A 84 -5.88 9.62 6.36
N ASP A 85 -5.71 8.37 6.79
CA ASP A 85 -6.35 7.85 7.98
C ASP A 85 -5.72 8.36 9.28
N ILE A 86 -4.41 8.65 9.25
CA ILE A 86 -3.68 9.32 10.33
C ILE A 86 -4.04 10.79 10.43
N HIS A 87 -4.14 11.51 9.30
CA HIS A 87 -4.60 12.89 9.30
C HIS A 87 -5.99 12.99 9.91
N GLN A 88 -6.89 12.08 9.53
CA GLN A 88 -8.24 12.02 10.06
C GLN A 88 -8.27 11.69 11.56
N SER A 89 -7.49 10.71 12.01
CA SER A 89 -7.45 10.33 13.44
C SER A 89 -6.83 11.41 14.31
N PHE A 90 -5.82 12.13 13.82
CA PHE A 90 -5.21 13.23 14.56
C PHE A 90 -6.16 14.42 14.69
N LEU A 91 -6.80 14.85 13.60
CA LEU A 91 -7.63 16.05 13.59
C LEU A 91 -9.01 15.86 14.23
N HIS A 92 -9.54 14.63 14.20
CA HIS A 92 -10.92 14.35 14.58
C HIS A 92 -11.09 13.17 15.52
N GLY A 93 -10.04 12.39 15.78
CA GLY A 93 -10.06 11.24 16.68
C GLY A 93 -9.50 11.55 18.07
N SER A 94 -9.36 10.51 18.88
CA SER A 94 -8.68 10.59 20.18
C SER A 94 -7.18 10.27 20.03
N PRO A 95 -6.33 10.73 20.96
CA PRO A 95 -4.90 10.40 20.95
C PRO A 95 -4.63 8.89 20.93
N GLU A 96 -5.46 8.09 21.62
CA GLU A 96 -5.34 6.63 21.65
C GLU A 96 -5.57 6.03 20.26
N VAL A 97 -6.57 6.52 19.52
CA VAL A 97 -6.86 6.08 18.15
C VAL A 97 -5.73 6.50 17.20
N PHE A 98 -5.19 7.71 17.36
CA PHE A 98 -4.04 8.15 16.58
C PHE A 98 -2.83 7.24 16.78
N TRP A 99 -2.44 6.99 18.04
CA TRP A 99 -1.28 6.16 18.34
C TRP A 99 -1.47 4.70 17.94
N LEU A 100 -2.68 4.15 18.11
CA LEU A 100 -3.02 2.83 17.60
C LEU A 100 -2.77 2.73 16.08
N LYS A 101 -3.22 3.72 15.30
CA LYS A 101 -2.97 3.71 13.84
C LYS A 101 -1.49 3.86 13.49
N MET A 102 -0.77 4.70 14.22
CA MET A 102 0.68 4.87 14.02
C MET A 102 1.42 3.54 14.25
N THR A 103 1.08 2.78 15.29
CA THR A 103 1.71 1.48 15.57
C THR A 103 1.23 0.37 14.65
N THR A 104 -0.03 0.40 14.20
CA THR A 104 -0.56 -0.55 13.21
C THR A 104 0.10 -0.37 11.83
N TYR A 105 0.23 0.87 11.35
CA TYR A 105 0.77 1.15 10.00
C TYR A 105 2.30 1.19 9.97
N PHE A 106 2.94 1.52 11.09
CA PHE A 106 4.39 1.64 11.20
C PHE A 106 4.93 0.88 12.43
N PRO A 107 4.76 -0.45 12.45
CA PRO A 107 5.12 -1.27 13.60
C PRO A 107 6.61 -1.14 13.94
N GLY A 108 6.91 -0.93 15.22
CA GLY A 108 8.27 -0.80 15.75
C GLY A 108 8.99 0.50 15.40
N GLN A 109 8.40 1.40 14.60
CA GLN A 109 9.06 2.65 14.20
C GLN A 109 9.03 3.72 15.32
N PHE A 110 8.00 3.70 16.17
CA PHE A 110 7.75 4.71 17.20
C PHE A 110 7.65 4.14 18.62
N SER A 111 8.07 2.89 18.83
CA SER A 111 8.14 2.30 20.18
C SER A 111 9.26 2.95 20.98
N ASP A 112 8.95 3.47 22.17
CA ASP A 112 9.95 3.78 23.18
C ASP A 112 10.45 2.47 23.82
N ALA A 113 11.76 2.41 24.14
CA ALA A 113 12.43 1.23 24.69
C ALA A 113 11.94 0.77 26.09
N SER A 114 10.88 1.37 26.62
CA SER A 114 10.19 0.98 27.85
C SER A 114 8.86 0.31 27.50
N GLU A 115 8.90 -0.82 26.79
CA GLU A 115 7.65 -1.49 26.39
C GLU A 115 6.98 -2.16 27.58
N ASP A 116 5.69 -1.85 27.74
CA ASP A 116 4.75 -2.62 28.54
C ASP A 116 4.72 -4.06 27.99
N PRO A 117 4.97 -5.10 28.82
CA PRO A 117 4.94 -6.49 28.37
C PRO A 117 3.61 -6.94 27.76
N ALA A 118 2.54 -6.17 27.93
CA ALA A 118 1.22 -6.41 27.33
C ALA A 118 1.05 -5.81 25.92
N MET A 119 2.02 -5.04 25.43
CA MET A 119 1.95 -4.44 24.10
C MET A 119 2.32 -5.48 23.04
N ILE A 120 1.49 -5.58 21.98
CA ILE A 120 1.73 -6.49 20.85
C ILE A 120 3.04 -6.08 20.17
N SER A 121 3.92 -7.05 19.92
CA SER A 121 5.22 -6.81 19.31
C SER A 121 5.10 -6.32 17.86
N ALA A 122 6.11 -5.60 17.37
CA ALA A 122 6.14 -5.15 15.98
C ALA A 122 6.03 -6.32 14.98
N ASP A 123 6.65 -7.46 15.30
CA ASP A 123 6.58 -8.68 14.49
C ASP A 123 5.15 -9.24 14.44
N GLU A 124 4.47 -9.31 15.58
CA GLU A 124 3.06 -9.75 15.62
C GLU A 124 2.15 -8.83 14.79
N VAL A 125 2.31 -7.52 14.89
CA VAL A 125 1.53 -6.55 14.08
C VAL A 125 1.79 -6.76 12.58
N MET A 126 3.05 -6.98 12.19
CA MET A 126 3.40 -7.26 10.79
C MET A 126 2.75 -8.55 10.26
N HIS A 127 2.55 -9.56 11.12
CA HIS A 127 1.90 -10.82 10.74
C HIS A 127 0.36 -10.75 10.76
N MET A 128 -0.23 -9.84 11.55
CA MET A 128 -1.68 -9.70 11.66
C MET A 128 -2.33 -9.02 10.45
N HIS A 129 -1.59 -8.17 9.74
CA HIS A 129 -2.14 -7.30 8.71
C HIS A 129 -1.60 -7.63 7.32
N SER A 130 -2.48 -7.91 6.37
CA SER A 130 -2.09 -8.39 5.03
C SER A 130 -1.33 -7.35 4.21
N PHE A 131 -1.51 -6.06 4.49
CA PHE A 131 -0.79 -4.97 3.81
C PHE A 131 0.70 -4.87 4.19
N HIS A 132 1.14 -5.63 5.20
CA HIS A 132 2.55 -5.82 5.59
C HIS A 132 3.19 -7.07 5.00
N TYR A 133 2.43 -7.88 4.24
CA TYR A 133 2.91 -9.15 3.73
C TYR A 133 4.02 -9.00 2.67
N ASP A 134 5.13 -9.73 2.89
CA ASP A 134 6.24 -9.93 1.95
C ASP A 134 6.79 -8.62 1.35
N LEU A 135 6.86 -7.55 2.14
CA LEU A 135 7.40 -6.26 1.70
C LEU A 135 8.90 -6.37 1.45
N SER A 136 9.36 -5.93 0.28
CA SER A 136 10.77 -5.80 -0.03
C SER A 136 11.43 -4.69 0.82
N ALA A 137 12.76 -4.68 0.89
CA ALA A 137 13.49 -3.65 1.65
C ALA A 137 13.19 -2.22 1.14
N GLU A 138 12.98 -2.03 -0.16
CA GLU A 138 12.58 -0.74 -0.74
C GLU A 138 11.17 -0.35 -0.28
N GLU A 139 10.22 -1.29 -0.30
CA GLU A 139 8.85 -1.06 0.14
C GLU A 139 8.76 -0.75 1.65
N GLN A 140 9.61 -1.41 2.45
CA GLN A 140 9.74 -1.13 3.89
C GLN A 140 10.31 0.27 4.11
N HIS A 141 11.34 0.66 3.36
CA HIS A 141 11.92 2.00 3.43
C HIS A 141 10.88 3.08 3.08
N ASP A 142 10.10 2.89 2.01
CA ASP A 142 9.03 3.82 1.62
C ASP A 142 7.95 3.93 2.70
N SER A 143 7.62 2.81 3.35
CA SER A 143 6.67 2.78 4.47
C SER A 143 7.22 3.55 5.67
N GLN A 144 8.50 3.34 6.01
CA GLN A 144 9.17 4.08 7.09
C GLN A 144 9.22 5.58 6.82
N HIS A 145 9.55 5.97 5.59
CA HIS A 145 9.54 7.37 5.17
C HIS A 145 8.14 7.99 5.34
N THR A 146 7.10 7.28 4.91
CA THR A 146 5.70 7.69 5.10
C THR A 146 5.37 7.87 6.59
N GLY A 147 5.85 6.97 7.45
CA GLY A 147 5.72 7.09 8.90
C GLY A 147 6.35 8.37 9.44
N VAL A 148 7.56 8.71 8.99
CA VAL A 148 8.23 9.96 9.37
C VAL A 148 7.42 11.18 8.92
N CYS A 149 6.86 11.15 7.71
CA CYS A 149 5.98 12.20 7.21
C CYS A 149 4.72 12.36 8.09
N CYS A 150 4.08 11.26 8.48
CA CYS A 150 2.92 11.26 9.37
C CYS A 150 3.25 11.82 10.75
N ALA A 151 4.36 11.40 11.36
CA ALA A 151 4.82 11.92 12.64
C ALA A 151 5.15 13.42 12.57
N LYS A 152 5.78 13.85 11.46
CA LYS A 152 6.05 15.26 11.20
C LYS A 152 4.77 16.06 11.08
N PHE A 153 3.78 15.57 10.34
CA PHE A 153 2.45 16.18 10.26
C PHE A 153 1.84 16.35 11.65
N ALA A 154 1.76 15.29 12.45
CA ALA A 154 1.15 15.34 13.78
C ALA A 154 1.83 16.38 14.70
N ARG A 155 3.17 16.39 14.71
CA ARG A 155 3.96 17.38 15.46
C ARG A 155 3.69 18.81 14.99
N ASP A 156 3.70 19.04 13.68
CA ASP A 156 3.58 20.37 13.10
C ASP A 156 2.13 20.89 13.22
N ALA A 157 1.13 20.01 13.08
CA ALA A 157 -0.27 20.28 13.31
C ALA A 157 -0.56 20.59 14.79
N ALA A 158 0.02 19.84 15.73
CA ALA A 158 -0.11 20.13 17.17
C ALA A 158 0.36 21.54 17.50
N ARG A 159 1.53 21.94 17.00
CA ARG A 159 2.08 23.30 17.20
C ARG A 159 1.19 24.40 16.61
N HIS A 160 0.61 24.14 15.43
CA HIS A 160 -0.38 25.07 14.84
C HIS A 160 -1.64 25.15 15.68
N MET A 161 -2.14 24.04 16.22
CA MET A 161 -3.35 24.02 17.06
C MET A 161 -3.13 24.72 18.42
N GLU A 162 -1.91 24.69 18.97
CA GLU A 162 -1.54 25.39 20.21
C GLU A 162 -1.45 26.91 20.03
N ASP A 163 -0.71 27.38 19.01
CA ASP A 163 -0.61 28.80 18.66
C ASP A 163 -0.52 28.98 17.14
N PRO A 164 -1.68 29.14 16.45
CA PRO A 164 -1.73 29.25 15.00
C PRO A 164 -0.89 30.41 14.46
N ALA A 165 -0.91 31.55 15.16
CA ALA A 165 -0.25 32.76 14.70
C ALA A 165 1.27 32.64 14.83
N ALA A 166 1.77 32.15 15.96
CA ALA A 166 3.20 31.94 16.17
C ALA A 166 3.76 30.89 15.21
N TYR A 167 3.07 29.76 15.04
CA TYR A 167 3.47 28.73 14.09
C TYR A 167 3.55 29.29 12.67
N CYS A 168 2.50 30.00 12.21
CA CYS A 168 2.48 30.60 10.86
C CYS A 168 3.63 31.60 10.65
N ILE A 169 3.92 32.45 11.64
CA ILE A 169 5.07 33.38 11.58
C ILE A 169 6.37 32.60 11.44
N GLN A 170 6.54 31.54 12.23
CA GLN A 170 7.76 30.74 12.24
C GLN A 170 8.03 30.06 10.90
N ILE A 171 6.99 29.58 10.21
CA ILE A 171 7.14 28.91 8.90
C ILE A 171 7.03 29.89 7.72
N GLY A 172 6.90 31.20 7.97
CA GLY A 172 6.93 32.23 6.94
C GLY A 172 5.64 32.39 6.12
N VAL A 173 4.48 32.02 6.67
CA VAL A 173 3.17 32.11 5.99
C VAL A 173 2.22 33.10 6.69
N PRO A 174 1.13 33.54 6.04
CA PRO A 174 0.17 34.45 6.68
C PRO A 174 -0.39 33.91 8.00
N LYS A 175 -0.52 34.76 9.02
CA LYS A 175 -0.96 34.36 10.39
C LYS A 175 -2.33 33.70 10.46
N HIS A 176 -3.17 33.92 9.45
CA HIS A 176 -4.54 33.40 9.35
C HIS A 176 -4.63 32.17 8.44
N THR A 177 -3.49 31.56 8.08
CA THR A 177 -3.48 30.36 7.25
C THR A 177 -4.09 29.20 8.03
N THR A 178 -5.07 28.54 7.41
CA THR A 178 -5.83 27.46 8.06
C THR A 178 -5.04 26.15 8.06
N ILE A 179 -5.37 25.25 9.00
CA ILE A 179 -4.75 23.93 9.09
C ILE A 179 -4.92 23.11 7.80
N ALA A 180 -6.08 23.21 7.14
CA ALA A 180 -6.36 22.54 5.87
C ALA A 180 -5.53 23.08 4.69
N THR A 181 -5.05 24.34 4.79
CA THR A 181 -4.14 24.92 3.80
C THR A 181 -2.69 24.50 4.06
N LEU A 182 -2.29 24.41 5.34
CA LEU A 182 -0.93 24.03 5.73
C LEU A 182 -0.67 22.53 5.56
N PHE A 183 -1.70 21.73 5.83
CA PHE A 183 -1.67 20.28 5.81
C PHE A 183 -2.86 19.77 5.00
N PRO A 184 -2.85 19.97 3.67
CA PRO A 184 -3.94 19.49 2.84
C PRO A 184 -4.03 17.96 2.95
N PRO A 185 -5.24 17.39 3.07
CA PRO A 185 -5.41 15.95 3.01
C PRO A 185 -5.00 15.43 1.63
N PRO A 186 -4.66 14.14 1.51
CA PRO A 186 -4.43 13.52 0.21
C PRO A 186 -5.60 13.69 -0.76
N ASP A 187 -5.31 13.77 -2.06
CA ASP A 187 -6.31 13.90 -3.13
C ASP A 187 -7.12 12.61 -3.28
N ILE A 188 -8.26 12.55 -2.59
CA ILE A 188 -9.17 11.40 -2.57
C ILE A 188 -9.62 10.98 -3.98
N PRO A 189 -10.11 11.88 -4.86
CA PRO A 189 -10.43 11.53 -6.25
C PRO A 189 -9.30 10.80 -6.98
N THR A 190 -8.08 11.30 -6.89
CA THR A 190 -6.91 10.69 -7.54
C THR A 190 -6.55 9.34 -6.91
N LEU A 191 -6.65 9.22 -5.58
CA LEU A 191 -6.44 7.97 -4.86
C LEU A 191 -7.43 6.88 -5.30
N VAL A 192 -8.72 7.22 -5.40
CA VAL A 192 -9.78 6.30 -5.84
C VAL A 192 -9.56 5.88 -7.30
N ASP A 193 -9.27 6.82 -8.21
CA ASP A 193 -9.00 6.49 -9.61
C ASP A 193 -7.77 5.59 -9.78
N THR A 194 -6.71 5.87 -9.02
CA THR A 194 -5.47 5.07 -9.05
C THR A 194 -5.71 3.67 -8.48
N THR A 195 -6.51 3.56 -7.42
CA THR A 195 -6.93 2.27 -6.85
C THR A 195 -7.76 1.47 -7.85
N ASP A 196 -8.78 2.06 -8.48
CA ASP A 196 -9.61 1.41 -9.50
C ASP A 196 -8.76 0.84 -10.65
N ARG A 197 -7.78 1.62 -11.14
CA ARG A 197 -6.88 1.19 -12.22
C ARG A 197 -5.99 0.04 -11.79
N TYR A 198 -5.40 0.12 -10.60
CA TYR A 198 -4.59 -0.97 -10.03
C TYR A 198 -5.39 -2.27 -9.92
N LEU A 199 -6.59 -2.21 -9.35
CA LEU A 199 -7.46 -3.38 -9.20
C LEU A 199 -7.80 -4.01 -10.57
N ALA A 200 -8.12 -3.19 -11.57
CA ALA A 200 -8.43 -3.67 -12.91
C ALA A 200 -7.25 -4.41 -13.56
N HIS A 201 -6.02 -3.95 -13.32
CA HIS A 201 -4.81 -4.58 -13.84
C HIS A 201 -4.52 -5.92 -13.16
N VAL A 202 -4.56 -5.97 -11.82
CA VAL A 202 -4.34 -7.20 -11.07
C VAL A 202 -5.38 -8.27 -11.45
N LEU A 203 -6.65 -7.89 -11.55
CA LEU A 203 -7.72 -8.79 -11.97
C LEU A 203 -7.50 -9.34 -13.37
N LYS A 204 -6.98 -8.53 -14.30
CA LYS A 204 -6.69 -8.97 -15.67
C LYS A 204 -5.58 -10.03 -15.69
N LEU A 205 -4.52 -9.85 -14.90
CA LEU A 205 -3.44 -10.83 -14.78
C LEU A 205 -3.93 -12.12 -14.13
N ALA A 206 -4.60 -12.03 -12.98
CA ALA A 206 -5.13 -13.18 -12.26
C ALA A 206 -6.10 -13.99 -13.15
N SER A 207 -7.03 -13.31 -13.85
CA SER A 207 -7.99 -13.96 -14.75
C SER A 207 -7.33 -14.63 -15.95
N LEU A 208 -6.22 -14.08 -16.46
CA LEU A 208 -5.45 -14.72 -17.55
C LEU A 208 -4.86 -16.03 -17.05
N LEU A 209 -4.23 -16.02 -15.88
CA LEU A 209 -3.59 -17.21 -15.33
C LEU A 209 -4.61 -18.28 -14.97
N GLU A 210 -5.71 -17.91 -14.31
CA GLU A 210 -6.79 -18.84 -13.97
C GLU A 210 -7.40 -19.48 -15.22
N ARG A 211 -7.65 -18.71 -16.27
CA ARG A 211 -8.25 -19.22 -17.51
C ARG A 211 -7.36 -20.25 -18.22
N HIS A 212 -6.05 -20.05 -18.20
CA HIS A 212 -5.11 -20.84 -19.01
C HIS A 212 -4.38 -21.92 -18.20
N PHE A 213 -4.31 -21.79 -16.88
CA PHE A 213 -3.51 -22.64 -16.01
C PHE A 213 -4.23 -23.04 -14.72
N GLY A 214 -5.45 -22.53 -14.47
CA GLY A 214 -6.27 -22.98 -13.34
C GLY A 214 -6.66 -24.45 -13.48
N LEU A 215 -6.57 -25.20 -12.38
CA LEU A 215 -7.09 -26.57 -12.33
C LEU A 215 -8.63 -26.51 -12.31
N PRO A 216 -9.33 -27.40 -13.06
CA PRO A 216 -10.77 -27.55 -12.97
C PRO A 216 -11.23 -28.14 -11.62
#